data_AF-A0A8T7MMN6-F1
#
_entry.id   AF-A0A8T7MMN6-F1
#
_cell.length_a   1.000
_cell.length_b   1.000
_cell.length_c   1.000
_cell.angle_alpha   90.00
_cell.angle_beta   90.00
_cell.angle_gamma   90.00
#
_symmetry.space_group_name_H-M   'P 1'
#
loop_
_entity.id
_entity.type
_entity.pdbx_description
1 polymer ?
#
loop_
_entity_poly.entity_id
_entity_poly.type
_entity_poly.pdbx_seq_one_letter_code
_entity_poly.pdbx_strand_id
1 'polypeptide(L)'
;MSCRKDLILGNPASNVGICTLWTQKALVAQRLDASQFFICANLYSLAGINFLLRNIFLFPQIRYLILCGADQSQSGAALAKFFEQGFGPGDQVRLDEGFPPEALEQLRRGVRLIDLRPTATPENASLKNPEAIATRIKTILPEFVALDPFGPSQYYPESQPEGHQPLPSEATGFRVEGSTVAETWLELLRLVMRFGQIKPTDYSQAQRELFNTVAVITDEDPDNIFFAAWLPFSRQELEDYYPQMLTPQKVPGVSYTYGERLRNFKGSGLDQIASLKARLREAPHTRRAVAITWDAFVDSESDNPPCLLEVGAGVQQGKLYFTARFRSHDLYTAWPQNTFALRRLQKEIADEVGLALGPLTILSHSAHIYADKWKYALETLASFEKNEKKHREWKSDPRGYFIIDIRLDDKVITVQHATLNGFSPFYFEGDNAQQLCHEIAREKLVGRDEHYAYLGRELMKAEIALKLGLPYLQDKDLAL
;
A
#
# COMPACT_ATOMS: atom_id res chain seq x y z
N MET A 1 -7.01 25.39 11.91
CA MET A 1 -6.49 24.90 10.62
C MET A 1 -6.08 23.46 10.79
N SER A 2 -6.76 22.55 10.11
CA SER A 2 -6.22 21.20 9.96
C SER A 2 -4.96 21.27 9.08
N CYS A 3 -3.93 20.48 9.41
CA CYS A 3 -2.66 20.37 8.68
C CYS A 3 -1.87 21.69 8.52
N ARG A 4 -1.73 22.51 9.58
CA ARG A 4 -1.03 23.82 9.53
C ARG A 4 0.41 23.77 8.97
N LYS A 5 1.12 22.64 9.09
CA LYS A 5 2.47 22.46 8.55
C LYS A 5 2.49 22.34 7.01
N ASP A 6 1.38 21.96 6.40
CA ASP A 6 1.28 21.71 4.95
C ASP A 6 0.74 22.88 4.14
N LEU A 7 0.48 24.02 4.79
CA LEU A 7 -0.09 25.22 4.18
C LEU A 7 0.96 26.32 4.06
N ILE A 8 1.09 26.90 2.86
CA ILE A 8 1.78 28.18 2.68
C ILE A 8 0.74 29.29 2.85
N LEU A 9 0.96 30.14 3.84
CA LEU A 9 0.07 31.28 4.13
C LEU A 9 0.60 32.54 3.46
N GLY A 10 -0.28 33.21 2.72
CA GLY A 10 -0.05 34.55 2.19
C GLY A 10 -0.83 35.60 2.97
N ASN A 11 -1.51 36.51 2.28
CA ASN A 11 -2.29 37.59 2.86
C ASN A 11 -3.65 37.11 3.38
N PRO A 12 -3.94 37.23 4.69
CA PRO A 12 -5.25 36.87 5.27
C PRO A 12 -6.46 37.60 4.68
N ALA A 13 -6.24 38.76 4.06
CA ALA A 13 -7.28 39.54 3.39
C ALA A 13 -7.52 39.14 1.92
N SER A 14 -6.66 38.30 1.33
CA SER A 14 -6.89 37.78 -0.02
C SER A 14 -8.06 36.80 -0.02
N ASN A 15 -8.85 36.82 -1.09
CA ASN A 15 -9.96 35.89 -1.31
C ASN A 15 -9.59 34.71 -2.22
N VAL A 16 -8.29 34.45 -2.42
CA VAL A 16 -7.78 33.42 -3.33
C VAL A 16 -7.13 32.28 -2.56
N GLY A 17 -7.61 31.05 -2.79
CA GLY A 17 -6.94 29.80 -2.40
C GLY A 17 -6.31 29.12 -3.63
N ILE A 18 -5.17 28.47 -3.43
CA ILE A 18 -4.44 27.73 -4.47
C ILE A 18 -4.25 26.28 -4.02
N CYS A 19 -4.70 25.35 -4.86
CA CYS A 19 -4.55 23.90 -4.68
C CYS A 19 -3.66 23.36 -5.81
N THR A 20 -2.43 22.95 -5.48
CA THR A 20 -1.40 22.55 -6.46
C THR A 20 -1.30 21.04 -6.70
N LEU A 21 -2.28 20.25 -6.21
CA LEU A 21 -2.34 18.80 -6.37
C LEU A 21 -1.02 18.12 -5.99
N TRP A 22 -0.40 17.33 -6.89
CA TRP A 22 0.90 16.70 -6.67
C TRP A 22 2.09 17.57 -7.04
N THR A 23 1.87 18.72 -7.70
CA THR A 23 2.94 19.68 -7.99
C THR A 23 3.33 20.39 -6.71
N GLN A 24 4.61 20.34 -6.32
CA GLN A 24 5.11 20.91 -5.06
C GLN A 24 4.67 22.36 -4.87
N LYS A 25 3.89 22.62 -3.80
CA LYS A 25 3.33 23.95 -3.49
C LYS A 25 4.40 25.03 -3.39
N ALA A 26 5.55 24.71 -2.81
CA ALA A 26 6.67 25.65 -2.65
C ALA A 26 7.18 26.18 -4.00
N LEU A 27 7.30 25.30 -5.01
CA LEU A 27 7.77 25.70 -6.34
C LEU A 27 6.79 26.64 -7.05
N VAL A 28 5.49 26.50 -6.81
CA VAL A 28 4.48 27.41 -7.37
C VAL A 28 4.46 28.71 -6.55
N ALA A 29 4.31 28.61 -5.23
CA ALA A 29 4.13 29.74 -4.33
C ALA A 29 5.34 30.70 -4.33
N GLN A 30 6.58 30.20 -4.38
CA GLN A 30 7.78 31.05 -4.41
C GLN A 30 7.85 31.96 -5.65
N ARG A 31 7.06 31.65 -6.69
CA ARG A 31 6.99 32.43 -7.93
C ARG A 31 5.84 33.43 -7.90
N LEU A 32 4.98 33.41 -6.90
CA LEU A 32 3.85 34.32 -6.71
C LEU A 32 4.17 35.33 -5.60
N ASP A 33 3.50 36.50 -5.63
CA ASP A 33 3.58 37.42 -4.50
C ASP A 33 2.61 36.94 -3.40
N ALA A 34 3.11 36.81 -2.17
CA ALA A 34 2.33 36.38 -1.02
C ALA A 34 1.13 37.29 -0.71
N SER A 35 1.12 38.53 -1.21
CA SER A 35 -0.03 39.44 -1.12
C SER A 35 -1.24 38.98 -1.96
N GLN A 36 -1.01 38.15 -2.98
CA GLN A 36 -2.00 37.81 -4.01
C GLN A 36 -2.89 36.61 -3.65
N PHE A 37 -2.48 35.77 -2.70
CA PHE A 37 -3.23 34.59 -2.27
C PHE A 37 -3.27 34.52 -0.75
N PHE A 38 -4.27 33.82 -0.23
CA PHE A 38 -4.38 33.57 1.20
C PHE A 38 -3.73 32.25 1.59
N ILE A 39 -4.06 31.16 0.89
CA ILE A 39 -3.53 29.82 1.18
C ILE A 39 -3.08 29.16 -0.11
N CYS A 40 -1.91 28.51 -0.07
CA CYS A 40 -1.44 27.59 -1.11
C CYS A 40 -1.09 26.24 -0.49
N ALA A 41 -1.66 25.16 -1.03
CA ALA A 41 -1.53 23.82 -0.47
C ALA A 41 -1.51 22.74 -1.55
N ASN A 42 -0.90 21.59 -1.23
CA ASN A 42 -1.02 20.38 -2.04
C ASN A 42 -2.32 19.63 -1.72
N LEU A 43 -2.79 18.84 -2.67
CA LEU A 43 -3.90 17.90 -2.51
C LEU A 43 -3.50 16.57 -3.13
N TYR A 44 -3.09 15.62 -2.30
CA TYR A 44 -2.49 14.35 -2.75
C TYR A 44 -3.48 13.19 -2.84
N SER A 45 -4.67 13.31 -2.25
CA SER A 45 -5.62 12.20 -2.14
C SER A 45 -7.08 12.68 -2.14
N LEU A 46 -8.00 11.77 -2.46
CA LEU A 46 -9.45 12.01 -2.39
C LEU A 46 -9.90 12.40 -0.98
N ALA A 47 -9.29 11.85 0.07
CA ALA A 47 -9.59 12.21 1.45
C ALA A 47 -9.10 13.62 1.82
N GLY A 48 -8.05 14.10 1.15
CA GLY A 48 -7.57 15.48 1.23
C GLY A 48 -8.66 16.52 0.95
N ILE A 49 -9.70 16.16 0.18
CA ILE A 49 -10.83 17.03 -0.13
C ILE A 49 -11.57 17.43 1.15
N ASN A 50 -11.73 16.53 2.12
CA ASN A 50 -12.37 16.86 3.40
C ASN A 50 -11.61 17.98 4.14
N PHE A 51 -10.28 17.92 4.16
CA PHE A 51 -9.44 18.96 4.78
C PHE A 51 -9.51 20.28 4.02
N LEU A 52 -9.51 20.23 2.68
CA LEU A 52 -9.67 21.40 1.83
C LEU A 52 -11.01 22.09 2.10
N LEU A 53 -12.11 21.34 2.12
CA LEU A 53 -13.44 21.86 2.40
C LEU A 53 -13.53 22.47 3.81
N ARG A 54 -12.99 21.80 4.83
CA ARG A 54 -12.91 22.34 6.21
C ARG A 54 -12.18 23.67 6.27
N ASN A 55 -11.05 23.78 5.58
CA ASN A 55 -10.29 25.03 5.54
C ASN A 55 -11.09 26.14 4.84
N ILE A 56 -11.80 25.85 3.74
CA ILE A 56 -12.66 26.85 3.07
C ILE A 56 -13.83 27.30 3.97
N PHE A 57 -14.47 26.38 4.70
CA PHE A 57 -15.53 26.75 5.65
C PHE A 57 -15.01 27.56 6.84
N LEU A 58 -13.81 27.25 7.32
CA LEU A 58 -13.16 28.03 8.37
C LEU A 58 -12.78 29.44 7.88
N PHE A 59 -12.48 29.56 6.58
CA PHE A 59 -12.06 30.80 5.93
C PHE A 59 -13.00 31.18 4.77
N PRO A 60 -14.23 31.63 5.08
CA PRO A 60 -15.23 31.93 4.07
C PRO A 60 -14.89 33.12 3.18
N GLN A 61 -13.82 33.86 3.50
CA GLN A 61 -13.26 34.88 2.62
C GLN A 61 -12.62 34.29 1.36
N ILE A 62 -12.30 32.99 1.31
CA ILE A 62 -11.84 32.35 0.07
C ILE A 62 -13.04 32.28 -0.88
N ARG A 63 -12.99 33.09 -1.95
CA ARG A 63 -14.04 33.19 -2.97
C ARG A 63 -13.59 32.67 -4.33
N TYR A 64 -12.27 32.55 -4.56
CA TYR A 64 -11.67 31.92 -5.73
C TYR A 64 -10.79 30.77 -5.29
N LEU A 65 -11.00 29.59 -5.87
CA LEU A 65 -10.13 28.43 -5.66
C LEU A 65 -9.46 28.07 -6.99
N ILE A 66 -8.15 28.31 -7.09
CA ILE A 66 -7.35 27.91 -8.24
C ILE A 66 -6.92 26.45 -8.05
N LEU A 67 -7.30 25.58 -8.98
CA LEU A 67 -6.92 24.17 -8.99
C LEU A 67 -5.90 23.93 -10.11
N CYS A 68 -4.67 23.53 -9.77
CA CYS A 68 -3.59 23.40 -10.74
C CYS A 68 -2.62 22.27 -10.37
N GLY A 69 -1.71 21.95 -11.30
CA GLY A 69 -0.69 20.93 -11.10
C GLY A 69 -1.07 19.53 -11.57
N ALA A 70 -0.18 18.57 -11.33
CA ALA A 70 -0.35 17.18 -11.73
C ALA A 70 -1.37 16.45 -10.84
N ASP A 71 -2.36 15.80 -11.44
CA ASP A 71 -3.44 15.09 -10.73
C ASP A 71 -3.20 13.57 -10.70
N GLN A 72 -2.22 13.12 -9.93
CA GLN A 72 -1.82 11.70 -9.89
C GLN A 72 -2.82 10.78 -9.16
N SER A 73 -3.77 11.38 -8.43
CA SER A 73 -4.69 10.68 -7.53
C SER A 73 -6.17 10.88 -7.88
N GLN A 74 -6.43 11.55 -9.02
CA GLN A 74 -7.75 12.00 -9.46
C GLN A 74 -8.52 12.86 -8.45
N SER A 75 -7.85 13.37 -7.41
CA SER A 75 -8.45 14.24 -6.40
C SER A 75 -8.81 15.60 -6.98
N GLY A 76 -8.05 16.10 -7.95
CA GLY A 76 -8.42 17.30 -8.71
C GLY A 76 -9.67 17.08 -9.54
N ALA A 77 -9.77 15.95 -10.24
CA ALA A 77 -10.94 15.60 -11.04
C ALA A 77 -12.20 15.48 -10.20
N ALA A 78 -12.09 14.83 -9.04
CA ALA A 78 -13.21 14.70 -8.13
C ALA A 78 -13.62 16.05 -7.51
N LEU A 79 -12.66 16.91 -7.17
CA LEU A 79 -12.94 18.27 -6.67
C LEU A 79 -13.62 19.14 -7.74
N ALA A 80 -13.16 19.07 -9.00
CA ALA A 80 -13.77 19.80 -10.09
C ALA A 80 -15.23 19.38 -10.33
N LYS A 81 -15.48 18.06 -10.36
CA LYS A 81 -16.82 17.48 -10.45
C LYS A 81 -17.75 17.97 -9.34
N PHE A 82 -17.24 18.07 -8.11
CA PHE A 82 -17.99 18.62 -6.98
C PHE A 82 -18.43 20.07 -7.22
N PHE A 83 -17.56 20.93 -7.76
CA PHE A 83 -17.94 22.31 -8.04
C PHE A 83 -18.97 22.43 -9.16
N GLU A 84 -18.89 21.57 -10.17
CA GLU A 84 -19.83 21.56 -11.30
C GLU A 84 -21.24 21.12 -10.88
N GLN A 85 -21.35 19.98 -10.19
CA GLN A 85 -22.65 19.31 -9.96
C GLN A 85 -22.85 18.73 -8.56
N GLY A 86 -21.89 18.91 -7.65
CA GLY A 86 -21.91 18.29 -6.33
C GLY A 86 -21.44 16.83 -6.34
N PHE A 87 -21.40 16.21 -5.16
CA PHE A 87 -21.16 14.77 -5.03
C PHE A 87 -22.49 14.01 -5.07
N GLY A 88 -22.50 12.88 -5.79
CA GLY A 88 -23.66 12.01 -5.94
C GLY A 88 -23.38 10.56 -5.51
N PRO A 89 -24.43 9.72 -5.50
CA PRO A 89 -24.27 8.28 -5.25
C PRO A 89 -23.31 7.64 -6.25
N GLY A 90 -22.27 6.96 -5.76
CA GLY A 90 -21.27 6.27 -6.59
C GLY A 90 -19.97 7.06 -6.82
N ASP A 91 -19.86 8.29 -6.32
CA ASP A 91 -18.57 9.00 -6.32
C ASP A 91 -17.55 8.32 -5.40
N GLN A 92 -16.28 8.32 -5.83
CA GLN A 92 -15.18 7.73 -5.05
C GLN A 92 -14.83 8.56 -3.81
N VAL A 93 -15.18 9.86 -3.81
CA VAL A 93 -15.01 10.73 -2.65
C VAL A 93 -16.10 10.41 -1.63
N ARG A 94 -15.71 9.98 -0.43
CA ARG A 94 -16.62 10.01 0.70
C ARG A 94 -16.27 11.20 1.58
N LEU A 95 -17.26 12.06 1.76
CA LEU A 95 -17.16 13.15 2.71
C LEU A 95 -17.32 12.62 4.12
N ASP A 96 -16.57 13.22 5.04
CA ASP A 96 -16.69 12.96 6.46
C ASP A 96 -18.11 13.29 6.96
N GLU A 97 -18.57 12.53 7.95
CA GLU A 97 -19.86 12.81 8.60
C GLU A 97 -19.77 14.18 9.27
N GLY A 98 -20.69 15.08 8.91
CA GLY A 98 -20.79 16.40 9.54
C GLY A 98 -20.85 17.59 8.60
N PHE A 99 -20.68 17.42 7.28
CA PHE A 99 -20.99 18.48 6.31
C PHE A 99 -22.49 18.48 5.96
N PRO A 100 -23.27 19.51 6.34
CA PRO A 100 -24.66 19.61 5.91
C PRO A 100 -24.74 19.77 4.38
N PRO A 101 -25.65 19.08 3.68
CA PRO A 101 -25.84 19.24 2.23
C PRO A 101 -26.04 20.70 1.81
N GLU A 102 -26.75 21.48 2.63
CA GLU A 102 -26.99 22.91 2.40
C GLU A 102 -25.70 23.73 2.48
N ALA A 103 -24.79 23.38 3.39
CA ALA A 103 -23.50 24.04 3.54
C ALA A 103 -22.58 23.74 2.35
N LEU A 104 -22.58 22.50 1.87
CA LEU A 104 -21.83 22.12 0.66
C LEU A 104 -22.34 22.87 -0.57
N GLU A 105 -23.65 23.01 -0.73
CA GLU A 105 -24.24 23.79 -1.81
C GLU A 105 -23.94 25.30 -1.67
N GLN A 106 -23.96 25.83 -0.44
CA GLN A 106 -23.54 27.21 -0.16
C GLN A 106 -22.09 27.45 -0.58
N LEU A 107 -21.16 26.55 -0.23
CA LEU A 107 -19.76 26.62 -0.63
C LEU A 107 -19.64 26.53 -2.16
N ARG A 108 -20.35 25.59 -2.80
CA ARG A 108 -20.31 25.37 -4.24
C ARG A 108 -20.75 26.61 -5.03
N ARG A 109 -21.77 27.33 -4.56
CA ARG A 109 -22.25 28.59 -5.14
C ARG A 109 -21.38 29.79 -4.75
N GLY A 110 -20.82 29.75 -3.53
CA GLY A 110 -20.05 30.83 -2.95
C GLY A 110 -18.63 30.92 -3.51
N VAL A 111 -18.00 29.79 -3.82
CA VAL A 111 -16.59 29.73 -4.24
C VAL A 111 -16.51 29.40 -5.72
N ARG A 112 -15.84 30.26 -6.50
CA ARG A 112 -15.58 30.02 -7.91
C ARG A 112 -14.33 29.17 -8.08
N LEU A 113 -14.49 27.96 -8.60
CA LEU A 113 -13.37 27.12 -9.01
C LEU A 113 -12.79 27.64 -10.33
N ILE A 114 -11.46 27.80 -10.37
CA ILE A 114 -10.69 28.09 -11.58
C ILE A 114 -9.83 26.86 -11.87
N ASP A 115 -10.30 26.01 -12.78
CA ASP A 115 -9.61 24.77 -13.13
C ASP A 115 -8.51 25.02 -14.16
N LEU A 116 -7.26 25.00 -13.69
CA LEU A 116 -6.04 25.12 -14.47
C LEU A 116 -5.30 23.79 -14.59
N ARG A 117 -5.95 22.65 -14.33
CA ARG A 117 -5.32 21.34 -14.53
C ARG A 117 -4.99 21.14 -16.01
N PRO A 118 -3.85 20.51 -16.35
CA PRO A 118 -3.47 20.26 -17.74
C PRO A 118 -4.49 19.46 -18.55
N THR A 119 -5.33 18.68 -17.87
CA THR A 119 -6.36 17.83 -18.46
C THR A 119 -7.73 18.49 -18.56
N ALA A 120 -7.92 19.68 -17.97
CA ALA A 120 -9.23 20.33 -17.92
C ALA A 120 -9.66 20.91 -19.28
N THR A 121 -8.74 21.55 -20.01
CA THR A 121 -9.00 22.13 -21.33
C THR A 121 -7.78 22.00 -22.25
N PRO A 122 -7.95 22.04 -23.59
CA PRO A 122 -6.82 22.03 -24.52
C PRO A 122 -5.83 23.19 -24.29
N GLU A 123 -6.32 24.36 -23.89
CA GLU A 123 -5.48 25.53 -23.58
C GLU A 123 -4.57 25.29 -22.36
N ASN A 124 -5.07 24.55 -21.36
CA ASN A 124 -4.32 24.23 -20.16
C ASN A 124 -3.26 23.14 -20.37
N ALA A 125 -3.24 22.45 -21.52
CA ALA A 125 -2.31 21.34 -21.77
C ALA A 125 -0.82 21.73 -21.60
N SER A 126 -0.49 23.02 -21.74
CA SER A 126 0.86 23.55 -21.52
C SER A 126 1.25 23.75 -20.05
N LEU A 127 0.28 23.76 -19.12
CA LEU A 127 0.45 24.08 -17.68
C LEU A 127 1.02 22.92 -16.86
N LYS A 128 2.05 22.25 -17.39
CA LYS A 128 2.60 21.01 -16.79
C LYS A 128 3.63 21.27 -15.71
N ASN A 129 4.28 22.44 -15.68
CA ASN A 129 5.38 22.75 -14.78
C ASN A 129 5.07 23.95 -13.86
N PRO A 130 5.76 24.09 -12.70
CA PRO A 130 5.48 25.16 -11.75
C PRO A 130 5.59 26.58 -12.31
N GLU A 131 6.46 26.82 -13.29
CA GLU A 131 6.67 28.14 -13.89
C GLU A 131 5.52 28.53 -14.82
N ALA A 132 5.08 27.61 -15.68
CA ALA A 132 3.91 27.81 -16.55
C ALA A 132 2.64 28.03 -15.71
N ILE A 133 2.47 27.23 -14.65
CA ILE A 133 1.36 27.39 -13.69
C ILE A 133 1.41 28.77 -13.03
N ALA A 134 2.55 29.16 -12.45
CA ALA A 134 2.67 30.45 -11.78
C ALA A 134 2.47 31.63 -12.74
N THR A 135 2.99 31.54 -13.96
CA THR A 135 2.78 32.54 -15.02
C THR A 135 1.30 32.69 -15.34
N ARG A 136 0.59 31.57 -15.55
CA ARG A 136 -0.85 31.61 -15.82
C ARG A 136 -1.62 32.21 -14.64
N ILE A 137 -1.30 31.83 -13.41
CA ILE A 137 -1.92 32.40 -12.20
C ILE A 137 -1.74 33.93 -12.16
N LYS A 138 -0.54 34.44 -12.43
CA LYS A 138 -0.28 35.89 -12.48
C LYS A 138 -1.12 36.63 -13.51
N THR A 139 -1.44 36.00 -14.64
CA THR A 139 -2.26 36.63 -15.69
C THR A 139 -3.72 36.78 -15.28
N ILE A 140 -4.25 35.85 -14.48
CA ILE A 140 -5.69 35.83 -14.12
C ILE A 140 -5.98 36.51 -12.78
N LEU A 141 -5.01 36.59 -11.88
CA LEU A 141 -5.19 37.21 -10.56
C LEU A 141 -5.74 38.66 -10.63
N PRO A 142 -5.29 39.53 -11.56
CA PRO A 142 -5.84 40.89 -11.68
C PRO A 142 -7.32 40.95 -12.07
N GLU A 143 -7.89 39.86 -12.61
CA GLU A 143 -9.31 39.78 -12.97
C GLU A 143 -10.20 39.52 -11.75
N PHE A 144 -9.61 39.11 -10.62
CA PHE A 144 -10.36 38.78 -9.41
C PHE A 144 -10.66 40.04 -8.60
N VAL A 145 -11.93 40.20 -8.25
CA VAL A 145 -12.39 41.32 -7.42
C VAL A 145 -12.51 40.88 -5.98
N ALA A 146 -12.32 41.80 -5.04
CA ALA A 146 -12.62 41.55 -3.64
C ALA A 146 -14.13 41.27 -3.51
N LEU A 147 -14.47 40.20 -2.80
CA LEU A 147 -15.84 39.74 -2.61
C LEU A 147 -16.04 39.46 -1.12
N ASP A 148 -17.24 39.77 -0.61
CA ASP A 148 -17.60 39.46 0.78
C ASP A 148 -17.51 37.95 1.05
N PRO A 149 -17.25 37.51 2.28
CA PRO A 149 -17.28 36.09 2.62
C PRO A 149 -18.60 35.43 2.21
N PHE A 150 -18.57 34.18 1.74
CA PHE A 150 -19.78 33.49 1.29
C PHE A 150 -20.73 33.06 2.44
N GLY A 151 -20.30 33.27 3.68
CA GLY A 151 -21.04 32.96 4.90
C GLY A 151 -20.20 33.23 6.16
N PRO A 152 -20.74 32.94 7.36
CA PRO A 152 -19.96 32.96 8.59
C PRO A 152 -18.90 31.86 8.59
N SER A 153 -17.84 32.06 9.37
CA SER A 153 -16.82 31.03 9.61
C SER A 153 -17.46 29.83 10.32
N GLN A 154 -17.25 28.64 9.76
CA GLN A 154 -17.84 27.40 10.24
C GLN A 154 -16.74 26.38 10.52
N TYR A 155 -16.80 25.76 11.70
CA TYR A 155 -15.89 24.71 12.10
C TYR A 155 -16.59 23.35 12.00
N TYR A 156 -16.07 22.48 11.14
CA TYR A 156 -16.49 21.09 11.03
C TYR A 156 -15.38 20.19 11.58
N PRO A 157 -15.62 19.46 12.68
CA PRO A 157 -14.60 18.58 13.25
C PRO A 157 -14.24 17.47 12.26
N GLU A 158 -13.03 16.93 12.41
CA GLU A 158 -12.63 15.71 11.71
C GLU A 158 -13.37 14.51 12.29
N SER A 159 -13.84 13.60 11.43
CA SER A 159 -14.46 12.37 11.90
C SER A 159 -13.40 11.54 12.62
N GLN A 160 -13.61 11.29 13.92
CA GLN A 160 -12.84 10.30 14.66
C GLN A 160 -13.18 8.94 14.06
N PRO A 161 -12.21 8.18 13.55
CA PRO A 161 -12.54 6.88 12.99
C PRO A 161 -13.05 5.98 14.11
N GLU A 162 -14.19 5.32 13.89
CA GLU A 162 -14.64 4.23 14.74
C GLU A 162 -13.69 3.04 14.55
N GLY A 163 -12.54 3.08 15.23
CA GLY A 163 -11.59 1.98 15.28
C GLY A 163 -11.76 1.19 16.56
N HIS A 164 -12.09 -0.10 16.45
CA HIS A 164 -11.94 -1.00 17.59
C HIS A 164 -10.50 -0.99 18.09
N GLN A 165 -10.28 -1.14 19.39
CA GLN A 165 -8.93 -1.23 19.94
C GLN A 165 -8.17 -2.40 19.27
N PRO A 166 -6.87 -2.23 18.93
CA PRO A 166 -6.07 -3.31 18.39
C PRO A 166 -6.07 -4.52 19.32
N LEU A 167 -6.07 -5.72 18.75
CA LEU A 167 -5.90 -6.96 19.51
C LEU A 167 -4.43 -7.09 19.99
N PRO A 168 -4.16 -7.80 21.10
CA PRO A 168 -2.80 -8.14 21.49
C PRO A 168 -2.07 -8.90 20.38
N SER A 169 -0.79 -8.56 20.15
CA SER A 169 0.06 -9.15 19.12
C SER A 169 1.54 -9.02 19.51
N GLU A 170 2.40 -9.73 18.77
CA GLU A 170 3.82 -9.44 18.68
C GLU A 170 4.12 -7.99 18.26
N ALA A 171 5.32 -7.50 18.57
CA ALA A 171 5.68 -6.10 18.31
C ALA A 171 6.13 -5.83 16.86
N THR A 172 6.67 -6.84 16.16
CA THR A 172 7.30 -6.68 14.84
C THR A 172 7.50 -8.04 14.16
N GLY A 173 7.67 -8.03 12.84
CA GLY A 173 8.13 -9.22 12.10
C GLY A 173 7.00 -10.10 11.57
N PHE A 174 5.89 -9.47 11.20
CA PHE A 174 4.70 -10.12 10.66
C PHE A 174 4.99 -10.69 9.28
N ARG A 175 4.49 -11.90 8.97
CA ARG A 175 4.64 -12.51 7.65
C ARG A 175 3.30 -12.90 7.06
N VAL A 176 3.10 -12.57 5.79
CA VAL A 176 2.01 -13.10 4.96
C VAL A 176 2.55 -13.67 3.66
N GLU A 177 1.81 -14.62 3.10
CA GLU A 177 2.13 -15.26 1.83
C GLU A 177 0.83 -15.48 1.05
N GLY A 178 0.84 -15.15 -0.23
CA GLY A 178 -0.27 -15.39 -1.14
C GLY A 178 0.23 -15.70 -2.56
N SER A 179 -0.63 -16.33 -3.36
CA SER A 179 -0.29 -16.65 -4.75
C SER A 179 -0.34 -15.41 -5.62
N THR A 180 -1.34 -14.56 -5.41
CA THR A 180 -1.51 -13.29 -6.13
C THR A 180 -1.21 -12.08 -5.24
N VAL A 181 -0.92 -10.94 -5.87
CA VAL A 181 -0.77 -9.62 -5.22
C VAL A 181 -2.06 -9.28 -4.46
N ALA A 182 -3.20 -9.54 -5.11
CA ALA A 182 -4.50 -9.19 -4.59
C ALA A 182 -4.82 -9.99 -3.30
N GLU A 183 -4.62 -11.31 -3.29
CA GLU A 183 -4.82 -12.14 -2.09
C GLU A 183 -3.86 -11.75 -0.96
N THR A 184 -2.59 -11.56 -1.29
CA THR A 184 -1.55 -11.19 -0.32
C THR A 184 -1.89 -9.84 0.34
N TRP A 185 -2.44 -8.90 -0.42
CA TRP A 185 -2.91 -7.62 0.08
C TRP A 185 -4.04 -7.76 1.11
N LEU A 186 -5.00 -8.64 0.87
CA LEU A 186 -6.09 -8.88 1.83
C LEU A 186 -5.59 -9.43 3.16
N GLU A 187 -4.61 -10.33 3.14
CA GLU A 187 -3.98 -10.83 4.36
C GLU A 187 -3.25 -9.70 5.11
N LEU A 188 -2.55 -8.81 4.40
CA LEU A 188 -1.95 -7.62 5.01
C LEU A 188 -2.99 -6.68 5.64
N LEU A 189 -4.08 -6.39 4.91
CA LEU A 189 -5.17 -5.57 5.43
C LEU A 189 -5.76 -6.19 6.69
N ARG A 190 -6.00 -7.51 6.68
CA ARG A 190 -6.51 -8.24 7.84
C ARG A 190 -5.57 -8.12 9.04
N LEU A 191 -4.26 -8.30 8.84
CA LEU A 191 -3.27 -8.15 9.91
C LEU A 191 -3.26 -6.74 10.49
N VAL A 192 -3.12 -5.70 9.66
CA VAL A 192 -3.03 -4.32 10.15
C VAL A 192 -4.34 -3.86 10.79
N MET A 193 -5.49 -4.26 10.24
CA MET A 193 -6.78 -3.91 10.85
C MET A 193 -7.00 -4.59 12.21
N ARG A 194 -6.46 -5.80 12.43
CA ARG A 194 -6.60 -6.53 13.70
C ARG A 194 -5.57 -6.11 14.74
N PHE A 195 -4.30 -6.00 14.36
CA PHE A 195 -3.17 -5.89 15.29
C PHE A 195 -2.43 -4.55 15.20
N GLY A 196 -2.70 -3.75 14.16
CA GLY A 196 -2.04 -2.48 13.93
C GLY A 196 -2.29 -1.49 15.06
N GLN A 197 -1.22 -1.00 15.68
CA GLN A 197 -1.30 -0.02 16.76
C GLN A 197 -1.82 1.31 16.21
N ILE A 198 -2.74 1.94 16.96
CA ILE A 198 -3.30 3.23 16.59
C ILE A 198 -2.36 4.33 17.08
N LYS A 199 -1.87 5.16 16.16
CA LYS A 199 -1.06 6.33 16.50
C LYS A 199 -1.33 7.50 15.54
N PRO A 200 -1.10 8.75 15.98
CA PRO A 200 -1.13 9.90 15.08
C PRO A 200 0.03 9.87 14.07
N THR A 201 -0.08 10.64 13.00
CA THR A 201 0.96 10.81 11.99
C THR A 201 1.17 12.29 11.68
N ASP A 202 2.19 12.62 10.90
CA ASP A 202 2.40 13.99 10.41
C ASP A 202 1.31 14.44 9.42
N TYR A 203 0.58 13.51 8.80
CA TYR A 203 -0.39 13.77 7.73
C TYR A 203 -1.85 13.54 8.13
N SER A 204 -2.10 12.74 9.16
CA SER A 204 -3.44 12.33 9.63
C SER A 204 -3.51 12.30 11.15
N GLN A 205 -4.71 12.51 11.70
CA GLN A 205 -4.94 12.38 13.14
C GLN A 205 -4.71 10.96 13.66
N ALA A 206 -4.89 9.94 12.83
CA ALA A 206 -4.62 8.56 13.18
C ALA A 206 -4.27 7.67 11.98
N GLN A 207 -3.51 6.62 12.25
CA GLN A 207 -3.31 5.46 11.39
C GLN A 207 -3.22 4.19 12.24
N ARG A 208 -3.45 3.03 11.63
CA ARG A 208 -3.02 1.74 12.16
C ARG A 208 -1.69 1.37 11.56
N GLU A 209 -0.75 0.88 12.35
CA GLU A 209 0.58 0.54 11.89
C GLU A 209 1.10 -0.79 12.47
N LEU A 210 1.77 -1.57 11.63
CA LEU A 210 2.62 -2.69 12.02
C LEU A 210 4.06 -2.50 11.52
N PHE A 211 5.03 -2.93 12.33
CA PHE A 211 6.44 -2.85 11.97
C PHE A 211 6.95 -4.14 11.31
N ASN A 212 7.77 -3.94 10.28
CA ASN A 212 8.52 -4.98 9.54
C ASN A 212 7.62 -6.12 9.05
N THR A 213 6.57 -5.79 8.29
CA THR A 213 5.74 -6.80 7.62
C THR A 213 6.49 -7.34 6.39
N VAL A 214 6.49 -8.66 6.24
CA VAL A 214 7.05 -9.40 5.10
C VAL A 214 5.89 -10.02 4.31
N ALA A 215 5.66 -9.52 3.10
CA ALA A 215 4.67 -10.08 2.20
C ALA A 215 5.35 -10.83 1.06
N VAL A 216 4.95 -12.09 0.84
CA VAL A 216 5.54 -12.96 -0.19
C VAL A 216 4.47 -13.31 -1.23
N ILE A 217 4.73 -12.95 -2.49
CA ILE A 217 3.88 -13.24 -3.64
C ILE A 217 4.56 -14.31 -4.48
N THR A 218 3.92 -15.47 -4.65
CA THR A 218 4.55 -16.64 -5.28
C THR A 218 4.28 -16.77 -6.78
N ASP A 219 3.02 -16.61 -7.20
CA ASP A 219 2.55 -17.15 -8.49
C ASP A 219 1.89 -16.10 -9.41
N GLU A 220 1.84 -14.82 -9.01
CA GLU A 220 1.24 -13.75 -9.83
C GLU A 220 1.87 -13.70 -11.22
N ASP A 221 1.05 -13.90 -12.25
CA ASP A 221 1.44 -13.76 -13.66
C ASP A 221 1.40 -12.27 -14.06
N PRO A 222 2.54 -11.62 -14.34
CA PRO A 222 2.57 -10.21 -14.71
C PRO A 222 1.95 -9.92 -16.09
N ASP A 223 1.83 -10.92 -16.96
CA ASP A 223 1.18 -10.81 -18.28
C ASP A 223 -0.34 -10.98 -18.18
N ASN A 224 -0.81 -11.77 -17.21
CA ASN A 224 -2.21 -12.03 -16.96
C ASN A 224 -2.56 -11.91 -15.46
N ILE A 225 -2.48 -10.66 -14.96
CA ILE A 225 -2.66 -10.39 -13.53
C ILE A 225 -4.05 -10.80 -13.02
N PHE A 226 -4.12 -11.31 -11.80
CA PHE A 226 -5.38 -11.49 -11.09
C PHE A 226 -5.88 -10.14 -10.57
N PHE A 227 -6.68 -9.46 -11.39
CA PHE A 227 -7.27 -8.17 -11.05
C PHE A 227 -8.65 -8.33 -10.41
N ALA A 228 -8.67 -8.42 -9.09
CA ALA A 228 -9.93 -8.61 -8.36
C ALA A 228 -10.80 -7.35 -8.34
N ALA A 229 -12.12 -7.54 -8.42
CA ALA A 229 -13.10 -6.44 -8.51
C ALA A 229 -13.16 -5.53 -7.27
N TRP A 230 -12.63 -5.99 -6.12
CA TRP A 230 -12.60 -5.24 -4.87
C TRP A 230 -11.31 -4.41 -4.70
N LEU A 231 -10.41 -4.40 -5.68
CA LEU A 231 -9.22 -3.54 -5.64
C LEU A 231 -9.67 -2.06 -5.66
N PRO A 232 -9.03 -1.17 -4.88
CA PRO A 232 -9.50 0.20 -4.69
C PRO A 232 -9.09 1.15 -5.84
N PHE A 233 -8.78 0.62 -7.01
CA PHE A 233 -8.36 1.34 -8.20
C PHE A 233 -8.76 0.58 -9.46
N SER A 234 -8.86 1.28 -10.57
CA SER A 234 -9.17 0.73 -11.88
C SER A 234 -7.92 0.17 -12.57
N ARG A 235 -8.14 -0.68 -13.57
CA ARG A 235 -7.04 -1.20 -14.40
C ARG A 235 -6.31 -0.07 -15.15
N GLN A 236 -7.03 0.97 -15.57
CA GLN A 236 -6.42 2.13 -16.24
C GLN A 236 -5.45 2.86 -15.31
N GLU A 237 -5.85 3.11 -14.06
CA GLU A 237 -4.97 3.74 -13.06
C GLU A 237 -3.71 2.90 -12.80
N LEU A 238 -3.81 1.57 -12.85
CA LEU A 238 -2.64 0.71 -12.76
C LEU A 238 -1.73 0.83 -13.99
N GLU A 239 -2.30 0.86 -15.20
CA GLU A 239 -1.52 1.04 -16.43
C GLU A 239 -0.82 2.40 -16.46
N ASP A 240 -1.47 3.47 -15.99
CA ASP A 240 -0.89 4.82 -15.89
C ASP A 240 0.20 4.89 -14.79
N TYR A 241 0.15 4.00 -13.81
CA TYR A 241 1.14 3.94 -12.73
C TYR A 241 2.43 3.22 -13.16
N TYR A 242 2.38 2.21 -14.03
CA TYR A 242 3.56 1.43 -14.39
C TYR A 242 4.76 2.26 -14.87
N PRO A 243 4.60 3.28 -15.74
CA PRO A 243 5.73 4.12 -16.15
C PRO A 243 6.47 4.78 -14.98
N GLN A 244 5.77 5.10 -13.88
CA GLN A 244 6.36 5.73 -12.69
C GLN A 244 7.29 4.79 -11.91
N MET A 245 7.21 3.48 -12.13
CA MET A 245 8.13 2.48 -11.58
C MET A 245 9.13 1.98 -12.62
N LEU A 246 8.67 1.78 -13.86
CA LEU A 246 9.41 1.06 -14.89
C LEU A 246 10.26 1.94 -15.78
N THR A 247 10.14 3.27 -15.74
CA THR A 247 10.84 4.19 -16.67
C THR A 247 11.53 5.33 -15.92
N PRO A 248 12.55 5.99 -16.50
CA PRO A 248 13.19 7.15 -15.87
C PRO A 248 12.32 8.42 -15.90
N GLN A 249 11.07 8.34 -16.37
CA GLN A 249 10.22 9.50 -16.53
C GLN A 249 9.80 10.06 -15.17
N LYS A 250 10.04 11.36 -14.99
CA LYS A 250 9.57 12.14 -13.85
C LYS A 250 8.42 13.03 -14.30
N VAL A 251 7.33 13.02 -13.55
CA VAL A 251 6.25 13.97 -13.78
C VAL A 251 6.69 15.36 -13.33
N PRO A 252 6.64 16.40 -14.20
CA PRO A 252 7.11 17.73 -13.85
C PRO A 252 6.41 18.28 -12.60
N GLY A 253 7.21 18.80 -11.67
CA GLY A 253 6.72 19.38 -10.42
C GLY A 253 6.42 18.37 -9.30
N VAL A 254 6.41 17.06 -9.57
CA VAL A 254 6.36 16.02 -8.53
C VAL A 254 7.77 15.80 -7.95
N SER A 255 7.89 15.47 -6.67
CA SER A 255 9.18 15.33 -5.97
C SER A 255 10.09 14.27 -6.58
N TYR A 256 9.54 13.08 -6.87
CA TYR A 256 10.25 11.97 -7.49
C TYR A 256 9.26 10.98 -8.12
N THR A 257 9.77 10.10 -8.99
CA THR A 257 9.14 8.80 -9.28
C THR A 257 10.13 7.69 -8.92
N TYR A 258 9.65 6.48 -8.62
CA TYR A 258 10.56 5.37 -8.28
C TYR A 258 11.44 5.00 -9.49
N GLY A 259 10.85 4.96 -10.68
CA GLY A 259 11.55 4.69 -11.92
C GLY A 259 12.62 5.73 -12.26
N GLU A 260 12.39 7.02 -12.01
CA GLU A 260 13.43 8.07 -12.11
C GLU A 260 14.63 7.70 -11.23
N ARG A 261 14.40 7.38 -9.96
CA ARG A 261 15.49 7.05 -9.03
C ARG A 261 16.21 5.75 -9.40
N LEU A 262 15.48 4.75 -9.88
CA LEU A 262 16.06 3.46 -10.26
C LEU A 262 16.84 3.52 -11.60
N ARG A 263 16.40 4.35 -12.55
CA ARG A 263 16.93 4.35 -13.94
C ARG A 263 17.72 5.60 -14.33
N ASN A 264 17.64 6.66 -13.53
CA ASN A 264 18.38 7.90 -13.73
C ASN A 264 18.74 8.50 -12.37
N PHE A 265 19.48 7.73 -11.56
CA PHE A 265 19.76 8.10 -10.18
C PHE A 265 20.43 9.48 -10.10
N LYS A 266 19.85 10.40 -9.32
CA LYS A 266 20.30 11.79 -9.18
C LYS A 266 20.40 12.58 -10.50
N GLY A 267 19.70 12.14 -11.55
CA GLY A 267 19.81 12.76 -12.87
C GLY A 267 21.16 12.51 -13.55
N SER A 268 21.97 11.56 -13.06
CA SER A 268 23.33 11.33 -13.56
C SER A 268 23.41 10.45 -14.81
N GLY A 269 22.29 9.95 -15.31
CA GLY A 269 22.22 8.93 -16.35
C GLY A 269 22.50 7.51 -15.85
N LEU A 270 22.65 7.29 -14.53
CA LEU A 270 22.90 5.97 -13.98
C LEU A 270 21.62 5.12 -13.93
N ASP A 271 21.51 4.16 -14.85
CA ASP A 271 20.48 3.11 -14.80
C ASP A 271 20.96 1.94 -13.91
N GLN A 272 20.45 1.91 -12.69
CA GLN A 272 20.78 0.88 -11.70
C GLN A 272 20.14 -0.47 -12.05
N ILE A 273 18.98 -0.47 -12.72
CA ILE A 273 18.33 -1.71 -13.17
C ILE A 273 19.12 -2.33 -14.33
N ALA A 274 19.59 -1.53 -15.28
CA ALA A 274 20.49 -2.00 -16.33
C ALA A 274 21.79 -2.59 -15.73
N SER A 275 22.37 -1.90 -14.75
CA SER A 275 23.55 -2.36 -14.01
C SER A 275 23.28 -3.68 -13.27
N LEU A 276 22.11 -3.80 -12.62
CA LEU A 276 21.66 -5.02 -11.94
C LEU A 276 21.55 -6.20 -12.93
N LYS A 277 20.90 -5.99 -14.08
CA LYS A 277 20.75 -7.00 -15.15
C LYS A 277 22.10 -7.46 -15.69
N ALA A 278 23.03 -6.53 -15.95
CA ALA A 278 24.38 -6.85 -16.39
C ALA A 278 25.14 -7.73 -15.37
N ARG A 279 25.04 -7.40 -14.07
CA ARG A 279 25.66 -8.20 -13.00
C ARG A 279 25.11 -9.61 -12.90
N LEU A 280 23.80 -9.79 -13.06
CA LEU A 280 23.17 -11.10 -13.04
C LEU A 280 23.62 -11.98 -14.22
N ARG A 281 23.83 -11.38 -15.41
CA ARG A 281 24.37 -12.11 -16.57
C ARG A 281 25.83 -12.53 -16.38
N GLU A 282 26.65 -11.64 -15.82
CA GLU A 282 28.06 -11.92 -15.56
C GLU A 282 28.23 -12.98 -14.46
N ALA A 283 27.46 -12.85 -13.37
CA ALA A 283 27.54 -13.72 -12.21
C ALA A 283 26.13 -13.98 -11.62
N PRO A 284 25.44 -15.05 -12.05
CA PRO A 284 24.07 -15.35 -11.60
C PRO A 284 23.90 -15.46 -10.08
N HIS A 285 24.95 -15.87 -9.35
CA HIS A 285 24.94 -15.99 -7.89
C HIS A 285 25.43 -14.74 -7.15
N THR A 286 25.50 -13.59 -7.84
CA THR A 286 25.94 -12.33 -7.25
C THR A 286 25.04 -11.92 -6.09
N ARG A 287 25.65 -11.35 -5.05
CA ARG A 287 24.97 -10.71 -3.92
C ARG A 287 24.95 -9.18 -4.05
N ARG A 288 25.27 -8.67 -5.25
CA ARG A 288 25.46 -7.24 -5.55
C ARG A 288 24.45 -6.73 -6.60
N ALA A 289 23.42 -7.52 -6.90
CA ALA A 289 22.31 -7.13 -7.77
C ALA A 289 21.29 -6.30 -6.96
N VAL A 290 21.62 -5.02 -6.75
CA VAL A 290 20.88 -4.09 -5.89
C VAL A 290 20.73 -2.74 -6.60
N ALA A 291 19.59 -2.08 -6.39
CA ALA A 291 19.33 -0.70 -6.78
C ALA A 291 18.64 0.05 -5.63
N ILE A 292 18.98 1.33 -5.44
CA ILE A 292 18.45 2.16 -4.36
C ILE A 292 17.70 3.38 -4.90
N THR A 293 16.75 3.87 -4.14
CA THR A 293 16.01 5.10 -4.46
C THR A 293 16.39 6.27 -3.57
N TRP A 294 16.86 5.98 -2.35
CA TRP A 294 17.20 6.96 -1.33
C TRP A 294 18.50 7.71 -1.64
N ASP A 295 18.42 9.03 -1.71
CA ASP A 295 19.56 9.93 -1.71
C ASP A 295 19.69 10.64 -0.36
N ALA A 296 20.65 10.21 0.44
CA ALA A 296 20.86 10.76 1.78
C ALA A 296 21.11 12.28 1.81
N PHE A 297 21.62 12.88 0.73
CA PHE A 297 21.86 14.33 0.67
C PHE A 297 20.60 15.16 0.45
N VAL A 298 19.54 14.56 -0.08
CA VAL A 298 18.29 15.26 -0.44
C VAL A 298 17.13 14.78 0.44
N ASP A 299 17.03 13.47 0.63
CA ASP A 299 15.85 12.85 1.20
C ASP A 299 15.83 12.90 2.74
N SER A 300 16.97 13.18 3.39
CA SER A 300 17.05 13.34 4.85
C SER A 300 16.35 14.60 5.36
N GLU A 301 16.18 15.61 4.50
CA GLU A 301 15.52 16.89 4.82
C GLU A 301 14.23 17.09 4.00
N SER A 302 13.86 16.11 3.18
CA SER A 302 12.68 16.20 2.32
C SER A 302 11.40 15.90 3.09
N ASP A 303 10.37 16.73 2.89
CA ASP A 303 9.02 16.46 3.39
C ASP A 303 8.34 15.28 2.67
N ASN A 304 8.86 14.89 1.49
CA ASN A 304 8.30 13.82 0.67
C ASN A 304 9.42 12.92 0.11
N PRO A 305 10.14 12.16 0.95
CA PRO A 305 11.21 11.30 0.48
C PRO A 305 10.67 9.96 -0.07
N PRO A 306 11.46 9.20 -0.83
CA PRO A 306 11.03 7.92 -1.40
C PRO A 306 10.63 6.90 -0.33
N CYS A 307 9.46 6.27 -0.51
CA CYS A 307 8.96 5.23 0.40
C CYS A 307 9.62 3.88 0.13
N LEU A 308 9.69 3.44 -1.13
CA LEU A 308 10.63 2.39 -1.58
C LEU A 308 12.05 2.90 -1.32
N LEU A 309 12.92 2.09 -0.73
CA LEU A 309 14.34 2.39 -0.45
C LEU A 309 15.28 1.63 -1.37
N GLU A 310 14.97 0.36 -1.60
CA GLU A 310 15.87 -0.62 -2.21
C GLU A 310 15.06 -1.68 -2.94
N VAL A 311 15.57 -2.12 -4.09
CA VAL A 311 15.22 -3.40 -4.69
C VAL A 311 16.47 -4.26 -4.86
N GLY A 312 16.34 -5.56 -4.65
CA GLY A 312 17.43 -6.53 -4.76
C GLY A 312 16.96 -7.81 -5.45
N ALA A 313 17.85 -8.40 -6.25
CA ALA A 313 17.60 -9.65 -6.94
C ALA A 313 18.60 -10.73 -6.52
N GLY A 314 18.13 -11.97 -6.44
CA GLY A 314 18.95 -13.15 -6.20
C GLY A 314 18.48 -14.33 -7.06
N VAL A 315 19.37 -15.24 -7.40
CA VAL A 315 19.05 -16.41 -8.23
C VAL A 315 19.24 -17.68 -7.43
N GLN A 316 18.20 -18.51 -7.39
CA GLN A 316 18.25 -19.83 -6.78
C GLN A 316 17.42 -20.82 -7.60
N GLN A 317 18.00 -21.98 -7.91
CA GLN A 317 17.35 -23.05 -8.69
C GLN A 317 16.74 -22.55 -10.01
N GLY A 318 17.47 -21.71 -10.75
CA GLY A 318 17.02 -21.16 -12.04
C GLY A 318 15.88 -20.13 -11.94
N LYS A 319 15.52 -19.69 -10.73
CA LYS A 319 14.48 -18.67 -10.48
C LYS A 319 15.07 -17.37 -9.97
N LEU A 320 14.55 -16.24 -10.45
CA LEU A 320 14.86 -14.89 -9.98
C LEU A 320 13.96 -14.53 -8.78
N TYR A 321 14.54 -14.51 -7.59
CA TYR A 321 13.93 -13.97 -6.37
C TYR A 321 14.13 -12.46 -6.34
N PHE A 322 13.08 -11.72 -6.01
CA PHE A 322 13.13 -10.26 -5.98
C PHE A 322 12.60 -9.73 -4.66
N THR A 323 13.33 -8.81 -4.05
CA THR A 323 12.95 -8.18 -2.78
C THR A 323 12.88 -6.68 -2.94
N ALA A 324 11.81 -6.06 -2.43
CA ALA A 324 11.68 -4.61 -2.33
C ALA A 324 11.52 -4.20 -0.86
N ARG A 325 12.22 -3.14 -0.45
CA ARG A 325 12.21 -2.64 0.92
C ARG A 325 11.60 -1.24 0.98
N PHE A 326 10.60 -1.06 1.83
CA PHE A 326 9.91 0.21 2.04
C PHE A 326 10.14 0.71 3.47
N ARG A 327 10.44 2.00 3.66
CA ARG A 327 10.48 2.62 5.01
C ARG A 327 9.08 2.86 5.58
N SER A 328 8.14 3.14 4.70
CA SER A 328 6.76 3.53 5.00
C SER A 328 5.89 3.08 3.83
N HIS A 329 4.78 2.41 4.10
CA HIS A 329 3.97 1.79 3.07
C HIS A 329 2.48 1.92 3.40
N ASP A 330 1.80 2.82 2.68
CA ASP A 330 0.35 2.94 2.70
C ASP A 330 -0.24 1.67 2.07
N LEU A 331 -0.80 0.82 2.92
CA LEU A 331 -1.34 -0.46 2.50
C LEU A 331 -2.60 -0.31 1.67
N TYR A 332 -3.47 0.64 1.95
CA TYR A 332 -4.77 0.67 1.28
C TYR A 332 -4.68 1.31 -0.10
N THR A 333 -3.95 2.43 -0.23
CA THR A 333 -3.90 3.19 -1.47
C THR A 333 -2.70 2.85 -2.34
N ALA A 334 -1.50 2.64 -1.78
CA ALA A 334 -0.28 2.52 -2.59
C ALA A 334 0.18 1.08 -2.80
N TRP A 335 0.09 0.23 -1.77
CA TRP A 335 0.72 -1.10 -1.76
C TRP A 335 0.36 -1.99 -2.94
N PRO A 336 -0.92 -2.11 -3.37
CA PRO A 336 -1.26 -2.96 -4.50
C PRO A 336 -0.60 -2.50 -5.81
N GLN A 337 -0.70 -1.21 -6.15
CA GLN A 337 -0.10 -0.66 -7.37
C GLN A 337 1.43 -0.78 -7.35
N ASN A 338 2.04 -0.53 -6.18
CA ASN A 338 3.48 -0.67 -5.98
C ASN A 338 3.92 -2.12 -6.25
N THR A 339 3.18 -3.10 -5.71
CA THR A 339 3.51 -4.52 -5.82
C THR A 339 3.29 -5.06 -7.23
N PHE A 340 2.20 -4.70 -7.91
CA PHE A 340 2.00 -5.05 -9.32
C PHE A 340 3.13 -4.48 -10.20
N ALA A 341 3.51 -3.23 -9.99
CA ALA A 341 4.60 -2.60 -10.75
C ALA A 341 5.96 -3.25 -10.48
N LEU A 342 6.26 -3.61 -9.23
CA LEU A 342 7.46 -4.36 -8.86
C LEU A 342 7.46 -5.78 -9.43
N ARG A 343 6.29 -6.43 -9.53
CA ARG A 343 6.15 -7.75 -10.15
C ARG A 343 6.41 -7.69 -11.67
N ARG A 344 5.95 -6.63 -12.35
CA ARG A 344 6.35 -6.36 -13.75
C ARG A 344 7.84 -6.05 -13.88
N LEU A 345 8.42 -5.28 -12.96
CA LEU A 345 9.87 -5.01 -12.95
C LEU A 345 10.69 -6.29 -12.78
N GLN A 346 10.27 -7.18 -11.87
CA GLN A 346 10.88 -8.49 -11.69
C GLN A 346 10.86 -9.29 -12.99
N LYS A 347 9.74 -9.28 -13.71
CA LYS A 347 9.63 -9.95 -15.01
C LYS A 347 10.53 -9.36 -16.07
N GLU A 348 10.60 -8.03 -16.19
CA GLU A 348 11.53 -7.38 -17.11
C GLU A 348 12.97 -7.84 -16.82
N ILE A 349 13.37 -7.91 -15.54
CA ILE A 349 14.69 -8.41 -15.16
C ILE A 349 14.84 -9.89 -15.53
N ALA A 350 13.86 -10.72 -15.19
CA ALA A 350 13.90 -12.18 -15.37
C ALA A 350 13.98 -12.57 -16.86
N ASP A 351 13.13 -11.99 -17.71
CA ASP A 351 13.11 -12.23 -19.16
C ASP A 351 14.45 -11.85 -19.79
N GLU A 352 14.98 -10.69 -19.42
CA GLU A 352 16.22 -10.12 -19.95
C GLU A 352 17.48 -10.92 -19.56
N VAL A 353 17.42 -11.69 -18.46
CA VAL A 353 18.51 -12.58 -18.01
C VAL A 353 18.21 -14.07 -18.21
N GLY A 354 17.07 -14.42 -18.80
CA GLY A 354 16.68 -15.79 -19.12
C GLY A 354 16.37 -16.68 -17.90
N LEU A 355 15.77 -16.13 -16.85
CA LEU A 355 15.40 -16.85 -15.63
C LEU A 355 13.89 -16.96 -15.45
N ALA A 356 13.44 -18.02 -14.77
CA ALA A 356 12.04 -18.13 -14.35
C ALA A 356 11.74 -17.18 -13.18
N LEU A 357 10.47 -16.80 -13.01
CA LEU A 357 10.05 -16.00 -11.86
C LEU A 357 10.13 -16.83 -10.57
N GLY A 358 10.86 -16.30 -9.59
CA GLY A 358 10.73 -16.70 -8.19
C GLY A 358 9.72 -15.81 -7.45
N PRO A 359 9.57 -16.01 -6.13
CA PRO A 359 8.75 -15.16 -5.29
C PRO A 359 9.21 -13.69 -5.31
N LEU A 360 8.23 -12.78 -5.29
CA LEU A 360 8.43 -11.37 -4.95
C LEU A 360 8.22 -11.21 -3.44
N THR A 361 9.19 -10.61 -2.76
CA THR A 361 9.11 -10.29 -1.33
C THR A 361 9.08 -8.79 -1.11
N ILE A 362 8.07 -8.30 -0.39
CA ILE A 362 7.95 -6.90 0.03
C ILE A 362 8.19 -6.82 1.53
N LEU A 363 9.23 -6.09 1.95
CA LEU A 363 9.48 -5.74 3.34
C LEU A 363 9.03 -4.30 3.58
N SER A 364 7.96 -4.12 4.36
CA SER A 364 7.49 -2.79 4.77
C SER A 364 7.89 -2.55 6.21
N HIS A 365 8.80 -1.59 6.45
CA HIS A 365 9.22 -1.23 7.79
C HIS A 365 8.06 -0.64 8.58
N SER A 366 7.35 0.36 8.07
CA SER A 366 6.08 0.85 8.62
C SER A 366 4.95 0.55 7.62
N ALA A 367 4.19 -0.52 7.86
CA ALA A 367 3.01 -0.87 7.08
C ALA A 367 1.79 -0.27 7.76
N HIS A 368 1.06 0.61 7.08
CA HIS A 368 -0.01 1.37 7.72
C HIS A 368 -1.26 1.56 6.87
N ILE A 369 -2.37 1.81 7.55
CA ILE A 369 -3.64 2.20 6.96
C ILE A 369 -4.10 3.47 7.66
N TYR A 370 -4.26 4.54 6.90
CA TYR A 370 -4.79 5.80 7.41
C TYR A 370 -6.22 5.65 7.92
N ALA A 371 -6.53 6.41 8.96
CA ALA A 371 -7.82 6.54 9.61
C ALA A 371 -9.03 6.56 8.65
N ASP A 372 -8.97 7.40 7.63
CA ASP A 372 -10.01 7.59 6.62
C ASP A 372 -10.24 6.34 5.76
N LYS A 373 -9.29 5.39 5.75
CA LYS A 373 -9.37 4.13 5.01
C LYS A 373 -9.86 2.94 5.83
N TRP A 374 -10.04 3.06 7.15
CA TRP A 374 -10.41 1.91 8.00
C TRP A 374 -11.76 1.30 7.64
N LYS A 375 -12.79 2.14 7.46
CA LYS A 375 -14.13 1.67 7.06
C LYS A 375 -14.07 0.91 5.73
N TYR A 376 -13.34 1.44 4.76
CA TYR A 376 -13.19 0.82 3.45
C TYR A 376 -12.41 -0.49 3.52
N ALA A 377 -11.34 -0.56 4.31
CA ALA A 377 -10.61 -1.80 4.54
C ALA A 377 -11.53 -2.89 5.14
N LEU A 378 -12.38 -2.53 6.09
CA LEU A 378 -13.37 -3.46 6.67
C LEU A 378 -14.43 -3.89 5.65
N GLU A 379 -14.96 -2.97 4.84
CA GLU A 379 -15.91 -3.28 3.76
C GLU A 379 -15.28 -4.23 2.72
N THR A 380 -14.03 -3.99 2.33
CA THR A 380 -13.26 -4.84 1.42
C THR A 380 -13.08 -6.26 2.00
N LEU A 381 -12.67 -6.37 3.27
CA LEU A 381 -12.49 -7.65 3.95
C LEU A 381 -13.81 -8.42 4.07
N ALA A 382 -14.90 -7.75 4.44
CA ALA A 382 -16.22 -8.37 4.56
C ALA A 382 -16.77 -8.86 3.21
N SER A 383 -16.54 -8.09 2.14
CA SER A 383 -16.91 -8.48 0.78
C SER A 383 -16.19 -9.77 0.35
N PHE A 384 -14.89 -9.86 0.65
CA PHE A 384 -14.10 -11.06 0.38
C PHE A 384 -14.60 -12.28 1.16
N GLU A 385 -14.76 -12.16 2.48
CA GLU A 385 -15.19 -13.28 3.36
C GLU A 385 -16.55 -13.86 2.96
N LYS A 386 -17.47 -13.03 2.45
CA LYS A 386 -18.78 -13.48 1.95
C LYS A 386 -18.66 -14.35 0.69
N ASN A 387 -17.67 -14.07 -0.16
CA ASN A 387 -17.48 -14.73 -1.45
C ASN A 387 -16.57 -15.97 -1.37
N GLU A 388 -15.73 -16.08 -0.33
CA GLU A 388 -14.69 -17.11 -0.21
C GLU A 388 -15.11 -18.41 0.51
N LYS A 389 -16.39 -18.60 0.88
CA LYS A 389 -16.88 -19.87 1.49
C LYS A 389 -16.72 -21.12 0.59
N LYS A 390 -16.05 -21.01 -0.55
CA LYS A 390 -15.79 -22.09 -1.50
C LYS A 390 -14.28 -22.34 -1.60
N HIS A 391 -13.81 -23.28 -0.77
CA HIS A 391 -12.55 -24.02 -0.89
C HIS A 391 -11.24 -23.21 -0.77
N ARG A 392 -10.68 -23.13 0.45
CA ARG A 392 -9.22 -23.05 0.59
C ARG A 392 -8.64 -24.36 0.09
N GLU A 393 -7.95 -24.33 -1.04
CA GLU A 393 -7.18 -25.47 -1.52
C GLU A 393 -6.08 -25.79 -0.51
N TRP A 394 -5.96 -27.07 -0.12
CA TRP A 394 -4.87 -27.52 0.72
C TRP A 394 -3.54 -27.29 0.00
N LYS A 395 -2.65 -26.54 0.63
CA LYS A 395 -1.29 -26.30 0.13
C LYS A 395 -0.31 -27.09 0.99
N SER A 396 0.52 -27.89 0.32
CA SER A 396 1.58 -28.65 0.99
C SER A 396 2.52 -27.74 1.76
N ASP A 397 3.03 -28.21 2.89
CA ASP A 397 4.04 -27.48 3.67
C ASP A 397 5.39 -27.55 2.95
N PRO A 398 6.05 -26.40 2.70
CA PRO A 398 7.33 -26.38 1.99
C PRO A 398 8.45 -27.10 2.75
N ARG A 399 8.30 -27.38 4.06
CA ARG A 399 9.30 -28.08 4.86
C ARG A 399 9.18 -29.60 4.81
N GLY A 400 8.05 -30.13 4.34
CA GLY A 400 7.81 -31.57 4.25
C GLY A 400 6.47 -31.98 4.84
N TYR A 401 6.34 -33.27 5.10
CA TYR A 401 5.15 -33.90 5.68
C TYR A 401 5.58 -34.94 6.73
N PHE A 402 4.61 -35.42 7.51
CA PHE A 402 4.86 -36.35 8.61
C PHE A 402 4.05 -37.62 8.41
N ILE A 403 4.72 -38.74 8.59
CA ILE A 403 4.11 -40.07 8.63
C ILE A 403 4.03 -40.46 10.10
N ILE A 404 2.81 -40.72 10.57
CA ILE A 404 2.52 -41.06 11.96
C ILE A 404 2.07 -42.51 11.99
N ASP A 405 2.58 -43.28 12.94
CA ASP A 405 2.18 -44.67 13.19
C ASP A 405 2.20 -44.96 14.69
N ILE A 406 1.61 -46.09 15.12
CA ILE A 406 1.64 -46.55 16.51
C ILE A 406 2.21 -47.97 16.60
N ARG A 407 3.04 -48.21 17.62
CA ARG A 407 3.49 -49.55 18.00
C ARG A 407 2.80 -49.93 19.32
N LEU A 408 1.76 -50.77 19.23
CA LEU A 408 0.96 -51.16 20.38
C LEU A 408 1.75 -51.95 21.42
N ASP A 409 2.66 -52.83 20.98
CA ASP A 409 3.48 -53.67 21.88
C ASP A 409 4.44 -52.82 22.72
N ASP A 410 5.09 -51.84 22.09
CA ASP A 410 6.02 -50.91 22.73
C ASP A 410 5.31 -49.75 23.43
N LYS A 411 4.00 -49.59 23.21
CA LYS A 411 3.17 -48.47 23.66
C LYS A 411 3.73 -47.10 23.27
N VAL A 412 4.11 -46.94 22.00
CA VAL A 412 4.63 -45.67 21.47
C VAL A 412 3.94 -45.25 20.18
N ILE A 413 3.87 -43.94 19.98
CA ILE A 413 3.60 -43.27 18.71
C ILE A 413 4.95 -42.99 18.05
N THR A 414 5.03 -43.18 16.75
CA THR A 414 6.22 -42.89 15.95
C THR A 414 5.89 -41.84 14.90
N VAL A 415 6.80 -40.90 14.69
CA VAL A 415 6.62 -39.81 13.72
C VAL A 415 7.88 -39.68 12.87
N GLN A 416 7.74 -39.95 11.57
CA GLN A 416 8.82 -39.81 10.59
C GLN A 416 8.57 -38.57 9.74
N HIS A 417 9.51 -37.62 9.76
CA HIS A 417 9.45 -36.47 8.85
C HIS A 417 10.03 -36.83 7.47
N ALA A 418 9.32 -36.44 6.41
CA ALA A 418 9.65 -36.75 5.03
C ALA A 418 9.52 -35.50 4.14
N THR A 419 10.26 -35.50 3.03
CA THR A 419 10.17 -34.47 1.98
C THR A 419 9.87 -35.14 0.65
N LEU A 420 9.69 -34.34 -0.42
CA LEU A 420 9.58 -34.88 -1.79
C LEU A 420 10.81 -35.72 -2.23
N ASN A 421 11.94 -35.57 -1.52
CA ASN A 421 13.18 -36.31 -1.78
C ASN A 421 13.35 -37.55 -0.88
N GLY A 422 12.32 -37.92 -0.11
CA GLY A 422 12.34 -39.06 0.82
C GLY A 422 12.43 -38.67 2.30
N PHE A 423 12.72 -39.66 3.15
CA PHE A 423 12.81 -39.47 4.60
C PHE A 423 13.94 -38.54 5.00
N SER A 424 13.64 -37.65 5.94
CA SER A 424 14.65 -36.83 6.60
C SER A 424 15.24 -37.56 7.82
N PRO A 425 16.35 -37.07 8.40
CA PRO A 425 16.91 -37.64 9.63
C PRO A 425 16.03 -37.46 10.89
N PHE A 426 14.93 -36.71 10.80
CA PHE A 426 14.08 -36.42 11.95
C PHE A 426 13.03 -37.52 12.15
N TYR A 427 13.19 -38.23 13.26
CA TYR A 427 12.32 -39.28 13.75
C TYR A 427 12.02 -39.01 15.24
N PHE A 428 10.74 -39.11 15.62
CA PHE A 428 10.28 -38.87 16.98
C PHE A 428 9.51 -40.09 17.48
N GLU A 429 9.66 -40.39 18.76
CA GLU A 429 8.98 -41.50 19.43
C GLU A 429 8.52 -41.06 20.82
N GLY A 430 7.28 -41.39 21.17
CA GLY A 430 6.70 -41.05 22.47
C GLY A 430 5.26 -41.50 22.57
N ASP A 431 4.68 -41.48 23.76
CA ASP A 431 3.30 -41.91 24.03
C ASP A 431 2.33 -40.73 24.25
N ASN A 432 2.84 -39.50 24.14
CA ASN A 432 2.13 -38.27 24.44
C ASN A 432 2.15 -37.30 23.25
N ALA A 433 0.98 -36.96 22.73
CA ALA A 433 0.82 -36.10 21.57
C ALA A 433 1.35 -34.68 21.81
N GLN A 434 1.15 -34.13 23.01
CA GLN A 434 1.62 -32.79 23.35
C GLN A 434 3.15 -32.72 23.34
N GLN A 435 3.83 -33.72 23.91
CA GLN A 435 5.29 -33.82 23.89
C GLN A 435 5.81 -33.89 22.45
N LEU A 436 5.26 -34.79 21.63
CA LEU A 436 5.67 -34.95 20.23
C LEU A 436 5.47 -33.66 19.43
N CYS A 437 4.33 -32.97 19.62
CA CYS A 437 4.09 -31.65 19.02
C CYS A 437 5.18 -30.64 19.41
N HIS A 438 5.56 -30.57 20.69
CA HIS A 438 6.61 -29.64 21.15
C HIS A 438 7.99 -29.97 20.58
N GLU A 439 8.36 -31.25 20.51
CA GLU A 439 9.63 -31.70 19.93
C GLU A 439 9.71 -31.38 18.44
N ILE A 440 8.65 -31.70 17.67
CA ILE A 440 8.56 -31.35 16.25
C ILE A 440 8.64 -29.82 16.06
N ALA A 441 7.96 -29.05 16.91
CA ALA A 441 7.98 -27.59 16.84
C ALA A 441 9.37 -27.02 17.13
N ARG A 442 10.09 -27.59 18.09
CA ARG A 442 11.47 -27.18 18.45
C ARG A 442 12.43 -27.32 17.29
N GLU A 443 12.29 -28.38 16.49
CA GLU A 443 13.10 -28.63 15.29
C GLU A 443 12.70 -27.76 14.09
N LYS A 444 11.64 -26.93 14.22
CA LYS A 444 11.15 -26.02 13.17
C LYS A 444 10.82 -26.74 11.85
N LEU A 445 10.29 -27.95 11.93
CA LEU A 445 9.99 -28.79 10.75
C LEU A 445 8.66 -28.44 10.08
N VAL A 446 7.86 -27.55 10.67
CA VAL A 446 6.57 -27.11 10.13
C VAL A 446 6.67 -25.65 9.70
N GLY A 447 6.36 -25.38 8.43
CA GLY A 447 6.39 -24.06 7.82
C GLY A 447 5.03 -23.36 7.80
N ARG A 448 3.94 -24.09 8.01
CA ARG A 448 2.56 -23.58 7.94
C ARG A 448 1.75 -23.87 9.20
N ASP A 449 1.02 -22.86 9.70
CA ASP A 449 0.19 -22.99 10.91
C ASP A 449 -0.90 -24.07 10.77
N GLU A 450 -1.49 -24.19 9.57
CA GLU A 450 -2.50 -25.21 9.26
C GLU A 450 -1.95 -26.64 9.42
N HIS A 451 -0.66 -26.84 9.18
CA HIS A 451 -0.01 -28.13 9.33
C HIS A 451 0.29 -28.48 10.80
N TYR A 452 0.55 -27.47 11.65
CA TYR A 452 0.55 -27.68 13.11
C TYR A 452 -0.82 -28.10 13.62
N ALA A 453 -1.89 -27.47 13.13
CA ALA A 453 -3.26 -27.84 13.50
C ALA A 453 -3.61 -29.27 13.06
N TYR A 454 -3.16 -29.67 11.87
CA TYR A 454 -3.26 -31.05 11.39
C TYR A 454 -2.49 -32.03 12.30
N LEU A 455 -1.21 -31.76 12.59
CA LEU A 455 -0.38 -32.61 13.43
C LEU A 455 -0.98 -32.81 14.83
N GLY A 456 -1.46 -31.75 15.46
CA GLY A 456 -2.11 -31.85 16.78
C GLY A 456 -3.32 -32.78 16.77
N ARG A 457 -4.13 -32.74 15.70
CA ARG A 457 -5.28 -33.64 15.54
C ARG A 457 -4.87 -35.09 15.34
N GLU A 458 -3.93 -35.35 14.43
CA GLU A 458 -3.50 -36.72 14.12
C GLU A 458 -2.72 -37.36 15.27
N LEU A 459 -1.85 -36.61 15.95
CA LEU A 459 -1.11 -37.13 17.11
C LEU A 459 -2.02 -37.41 18.29
N MET A 460 -3.03 -36.57 18.56
CA MET A 460 -4.03 -36.87 19.60
C MET A 460 -4.85 -38.12 19.25
N LYS A 461 -5.19 -38.30 17.97
CA LYS A 461 -5.87 -39.49 17.49
C LYS A 461 -5.01 -40.76 17.67
N ALA A 462 -3.72 -40.67 17.37
CA ALA A 462 -2.77 -41.75 17.62
C ALA A 462 -2.63 -42.07 19.12
N GLU A 463 -2.57 -41.05 19.98
CA GLU A 463 -2.51 -41.22 21.45
C GLU A 463 -3.77 -41.92 21.99
N ILE A 464 -4.96 -41.54 21.53
CA ILE A 464 -6.21 -42.19 21.92
C ILE A 464 -6.21 -43.66 21.48
N ALA A 465 -5.81 -43.93 20.23
CA ALA A 465 -5.75 -45.29 19.71
C ALA A 465 -4.78 -46.16 20.51
N LEU A 466 -3.59 -45.62 20.82
CA LEU A 466 -2.57 -46.28 21.62
C LEU A 466 -3.07 -46.63 23.04
N LYS A 467 -3.75 -45.68 23.71
CA LYS A 467 -4.29 -45.87 25.07
C LYS A 467 -5.42 -46.89 25.13
N LEU A 468 -6.24 -46.95 24.09
CA LEU A 468 -7.40 -47.85 24.01
C LEU A 468 -7.10 -49.18 23.32
N GLY A 469 -5.90 -49.35 22.75
CA GLY A 469 -5.54 -50.54 21.96
C GLY A 469 -6.32 -50.66 20.64
N LEU A 470 -6.71 -49.52 20.06
CA LEU A 470 -7.46 -49.47 18.80
C LEU A 470 -6.52 -49.46 17.58
N PRO A 471 -6.96 -49.98 16.42
CA PRO A 471 -6.22 -49.79 15.18
C PRO A 471 -6.17 -48.30 14.82
N TYR A 472 -4.99 -47.84 14.41
CA TYR A 472 -4.78 -46.49 13.92
C TYR A 472 -4.37 -46.52 12.45
N LEU A 473 -4.99 -45.66 11.65
CA LEU A 473 -4.55 -45.33 10.31
C LEU A 473 -4.62 -43.81 10.14
N GLN A 474 -3.50 -43.20 9.78
CA GLN A 474 -3.42 -41.75 9.55
C GLN A 474 -4.48 -41.33 8.51
N ASP A 475 -5.06 -40.15 8.71
CA ASP A 475 -6.14 -39.57 7.89
C ASP A 475 -7.48 -40.35 7.88
N LYS A 476 -7.61 -41.44 8.65
CA LYS A 476 -8.89 -42.14 8.88
C LYS A 476 -9.44 -41.86 10.27
N ASP A 477 -10.76 -41.93 10.41
CA ASP A 477 -11.41 -41.88 11.72
C ASP A 477 -11.09 -43.14 12.52
N LEU A 478 -11.07 -43.02 13.85
CA LEU A 478 -10.96 -44.18 14.73
C LEU A 478 -12.26 -44.98 14.69
N ALA A 479 -12.13 -46.30 14.58
CA ALA A 479 -13.24 -47.21 14.79
C ALA A 479 -13.46 -47.37 16.31
N LEU A 480 -14.32 -46.51 16.87
CA LEU A 480 -14.67 -46.47 18.30
C LEU A 480 -15.66 -47.56 18.73
#